data_AF-A0A965QW65-F1
#
_entry.id   AF-A0A965QW65-F1
#
_cell.length_a   1.000
_cell.length_b   1.000
_cell.length_c   1.000
_cell.angle_alpha   90.00
_cell.angle_beta   90.00
_cell.angle_gamma   90.00
#
_symmetry.space_group_name_H-M   'P 1'
#
loop_
_entity.id
_entity.type
_entity.pdbx_description
1 polymer ?
#
loop_
_entity_poly.entity_id
_entity_poly.type
_entity_poly.pdbx_seq_one_letter_code
_entity_poly.pdbx_strand_id
1 'polypeptide(L)'
;DVFSALGLRQLLSLHANDVGLELREDFREAGNETELIAAADRCGSCHNFRDNGTGLGTAPDLTGWGGREWIAGIVANPADERFYGDGNDRMPAFEKLLSTEQIGLIADWLRGTWYRSGTGRHDATH
;
A
#
# COMPACT_ATOMS: atom_id res chain seq x y z
N ASP A 1 4.57 -9.18 56.71
CA ASP A 1 4.86 -10.36 55.91
C ASP A 1 4.02 -10.32 54.65
N VAL A 2 4.61 -10.70 53.53
CA VAL A 2 4.55 -10.01 52.21
C VAL A 2 3.27 -10.18 51.39
N PHE A 3 2.13 -10.48 52.01
CA PHE A 3 0.88 -10.86 51.32
C PHE A 3 -0.17 -9.76 51.22
N SER A 4 0.17 -8.60 50.66
CA SER A 4 -0.87 -7.65 50.22
C SER A 4 -0.37 -6.59 49.25
N ALA A 5 0.09 -6.97 48.06
CA ALA A 5 0.11 -6.07 46.91
C ALA A 5 0.23 -6.88 45.62
N LEU A 6 -0.60 -6.51 44.65
CA LEU A 6 -0.59 -6.86 43.23
C LEU A 6 -1.57 -7.95 42.80
N GLY A 7 -2.58 -7.48 42.07
CA GLY A 7 -2.83 -8.07 40.75
C GLY A 7 -4.09 -8.90 40.62
N LEU A 8 -5.23 -8.33 40.97
CA LEU A 8 -6.51 -8.84 40.49
C LEU A 8 -6.60 -8.65 38.96
N ARG A 9 -6.66 -9.76 38.19
CA ARG A 9 -7.49 -10.01 36.98
C ARG A 9 -6.79 -10.89 35.92
N GLN A 10 -7.06 -12.18 36.03
CA GLN A 10 -7.71 -13.05 35.05
C GLN A 10 -7.59 -12.74 33.54
N LEU A 11 -6.98 -13.71 32.84
CA LEU A 11 -7.36 -14.35 31.56
C LEU A 11 -7.78 -13.46 30.37
N LEU A 12 -7.05 -13.58 29.25
CA LEU A 12 -7.61 -14.06 27.96
C LEU A 12 -6.50 -14.38 26.93
N SER A 13 -6.43 -15.65 26.53
CA SER A 13 -6.06 -16.15 25.20
C SER A 13 -4.83 -15.55 24.47
N LEU A 14 -3.64 -16.07 24.80
CA LEU A 14 -2.45 -16.00 23.94
C LEU A 14 -2.66 -16.88 22.69
N HIS A 15 -3.29 -16.35 21.65
CA HIS A 15 -3.13 -16.76 20.24
C HIS A 15 -3.05 -15.47 19.38
N ALA A 16 -2.21 -14.53 19.81
CA ALA A 16 -1.66 -13.60 18.83
C ALA A 16 -0.60 -14.42 18.07
N ASN A 17 -0.83 -14.68 16.79
CA ASN A 17 0.24 -15.18 15.91
C ASN A 17 1.43 -14.22 16.06
N ASP A 18 2.67 -14.71 16.15
CA ASP A 18 3.86 -13.86 16.37
C ASP A 18 3.92 -12.64 15.43
N VAL A 19 3.42 -12.80 14.20
CA VAL A 19 3.23 -11.74 13.20
C VAL A 19 2.44 -10.54 13.73
N GLY A 20 1.42 -10.77 14.56
CA GLY A 20 0.58 -9.72 15.14
C GLY A 20 1.25 -8.95 16.27
N LEU A 21 2.29 -9.49 16.91
CA LEU A 21 3.08 -8.79 17.92
C LEU A 21 4.16 -7.92 17.27
N GLU A 22 4.84 -8.43 16.23
CA GLU A 22 5.85 -7.67 15.47
C GLU A 22 5.25 -6.49 14.73
N LEU A 23 4.09 -6.67 14.07
CA LEU A 23 3.40 -5.56 13.43
C LEU A 23 3.04 -4.46 14.44
N ARG A 24 2.65 -4.81 15.67
CA ARG A 24 2.33 -3.82 16.71
C ARG A 24 3.53 -2.99 17.12
N GLU A 25 4.72 -3.58 17.19
CA GLU A 25 5.94 -2.84 17.52
C GLU A 25 6.38 -1.93 16.36
N ASP A 26 6.33 -2.41 15.11
CA ASP A 26 6.61 -1.59 13.91
C ASP A 26 5.65 -0.38 13.84
N PHE A 27 4.34 -0.58 14.03
CA PHE A 27 3.36 0.51 14.08
C PHE A 27 3.57 1.44 15.29
N ARG A 28 4.08 0.93 16.42
CA ARG A 28 4.36 1.74 17.61
C ARG A 28 5.55 2.67 17.40
N GLU A 29 6.55 2.25 16.64
CA GLU A 29 7.74 3.04 16.33
C GLU A 29 7.48 4.09 15.25
N ALA A 30 6.81 3.70 14.15
CA ALA A 30 6.53 4.60 13.04
C ALA A 30 5.32 5.53 13.26
N GLY A 31 4.49 5.32 14.29
CA GLY A 31 3.38 6.23 14.63
C GLY A 31 2.22 6.32 13.61
N ASN A 32 2.39 5.93 12.34
CA ASN A 32 1.37 5.81 11.29
C ASN A 32 1.90 5.04 10.05
N GLU A 33 1.01 4.69 9.11
CA GLU A 33 1.38 3.96 7.90
C GLU A 33 2.27 4.73 6.91
N THR A 34 2.19 6.07 6.89
CA THR A 34 3.00 6.90 5.99
C THR A 34 4.47 6.80 6.39
N GLU A 35 4.76 6.86 7.68
CA GLU A 35 6.12 6.80 8.20
C GLU A 35 6.73 5.40 8.02
N LEU A 36 5.94 4.33 8.16
CA LEU A 36 6.39 2.96 7.85
C LEU A 36 6.86 2.82 6.40
N ILE A 37 6.12 3.38 5.45
CA ILE A 37 6.48 3.32 4.02
C ILE A 37 7.70 4.20 3.75
N ALA A 38 7.76 5.39 4.35
CA ALA A 38 8.83 6.35 4.15
C ALA A 38 10.18 5.93 4.77
N ALA A 39 10.17 5.00 5.73
CA ALA A 39 11.32 4.65 6.56
C ALA A 39 12.52 4.15 5.74
N ALA A 40 13.70 4.67 6.08
CA ALA A 40 14.96 4.41 5.38
C ALA A 40 15.56 3.01 5.62
N ASP A 41 15.00 2.24 6.56
CA ASP A 41 15.30 0.83 6.80
C ASP A 41 14.24 -0.12 6.19
N ARG A 42 13.22 0.43 5.52
CA ARG A 42 12.09 -0.30 4.93
C ARG A 42 11.95 0.04 3.43
N CYS A 43 10.72 0.21 2.93
CA CYS A 43 10.44 0.50 1.52
C CYS A 43 11.11 1.79 1.04
N GLY A 44 11.07 2.82 1.90
CA GLY A 44 11.62 4.15 1.63
C GLY A 44 13.14 4.18 1.45
N SER A 45 13.85 3.10 1.82
CA SER A 45 15.29 2.96 1.56
C SER A 45 15.65 3.00 0.07
N CYS A 46 14.77 2.46 -0.78
CA CYS A 46 14.97 2.37 -2.23
C CYS A 46 13.93 3.16 -3.01
N HIS A 47 12.71 3.26 -2.50
CA HIS A 47 11.60 3.91 -3.17
C HIS A 47 11.43 5.35 -2.67
N ASN A 48 11.34 6.30 -3.59
CA ASN A 48 10.85 7.64 -3.25
C ASN A 48 9.43 7.53 -2.66
N PHE A 49 9.17 8.26 -1.59
CA PHE A 49 7.83 8.39 -1.04
C PHE A 49 7.65 9.77 -0.42
N ARG A 50 6.86 10.61 -1.10
CA ARG A 50 6.71 12.05 -0.79
C ARG A 50 8.10 12.69 -0.71
N ASP A 51 8.39 13.40 0.37
CA ASP A 51 9.65 14.10 0.59
C ASP A 51 10.60 13.31 1.52
N ASN A 52 10.58 11.97 1.47
CA ASN A 52 11.44 11.13 2.32
C ASN A 52 12.95 11.20 1.97
N GLY A 53 13.30 11.93 0.90
CA GLY A 53 14.67 12.19 0.50
C GLY A 53 15.30 11.12 -0.39
N THR A 54 14.58 10.05 -0.71
CA THR A 54 15.05 9.01 -1.64
C THR A 54 14.77 9.46 -3.07
N GLY A 55 15.81 9.73 -3.86
CA GLY A 55 15.65 10.24 -5.23
C GLY A 55 14.98 9.26 -6.19
N LEU A 56 14.50 9.77 -7.34
CA LEU A 56 13.97 8.94 -8.44
C LEU A 56 15.07 8.10 -9.12
N GLY A 57 14.66 7.11 -9.90
CA GLY A 57 15.54 6.34 -10.78
C GLY A 57 16.19 5.08 -10.17
N THR A 58 16.10 4.87 -8.85
CA THR A 58 16.56 3.61 -8.22
C THR A 58 15.46 2.56 -8.17
N ALA A 59 14.23 2.98 -7.86
CA ALA A 59 13.04 2.16 -7.84
C ALA A 59 11.80 3.03 -8.12
N PRO A 60 10.64 2.45 -8.48
CA PRO A 60 9.42 3.21 -8.71
C PRO A 60 9.04 4.11 -7.53
N ASP A 61 8.71 5.37 -7.78
CA ASP A 61 8.15 6.27 -6.78
C ASP A 61 6.83 5.70 -6.23
N LEU A 62 6.75 5.54 -4.92
CA LEU A 62 5.58 5.02 -4.22
C LEU A 62 4.61 6.13 -3.79
N THR A 63 4.89 7.39 -4.12
CA THR A 63 3.98 8.50 -3.80
C THR A 63 2.61 8.25 -4.44
N GLY A 64 1.59 8.05 -3.61
CA GLY A 64 0.24 7.74 -4.09
C GLY A 64 0.09 6.30 -4.63
N TRP A 65 1.01 5.40 -4.29
CA TRP A 65 0.95 3.98 -4.64
C TRP A 65 -0.41 3.35 -4.29
N GLY A 66 -0.93 2.49 -5.18
CA GLY A 66 -2.30 1.96 -5.11
C GLY A 66 -3.41 2.98 -5.42
N GLY A 67 -3.06 4.27 -5.53
CA GLY A 67 -3.91 5.35 -6.02
C GLY A 67 -4.34 5.14 -7.47
N ARG A 68 -5.49 5.71 -7.85
CA ARG A 68 -5.99 5.66 -9.23
C ARG A 68 -4.98 6.25 -10.21
N GLU A 69 -4.45 7.42 -9.89
CA GLU A 69 -3.45 8.12 -10.71
C GLU A 69 -2.14 7.32 -10.83
N TRP A 70 -1.70 6.68 -9.75
CA TRP A 70 -0.48 5.87 -9.78
C TRP A 70 -0.63 4.65 -10.69
N ILE A 71 -1.76 3.94 -10.57
CA ILE A 71 -2.07 2.78 -11.41
C ILE A 71 -2.26 3.20 -12.87
N ALA A 72 -2.99 4.29 -13.12
CA ALA A 72 -3.16 4.81 -14.47
C ALA A 72 -1.81 5.21 -15.09
N GLY A 73 -0.93 5.86 -14.33
CA GLY A 73 0.38 6.28 -14.78
C GLY A 73 1.28 5.11 -15.17
N ILE A 74 1.39 4.08 -14.33
CA ILE A 74 2.27 2.93 -14.63
C ILE A 74 1.74 2.10 -15.81
N VAL A 75 0.41 2.03 -15.99
CA VAL A 75 -0.20 1.38 -17.17
C VAL A 75 0.03 2.22 -18.44
N ALA A 76 -0.09 3.55 -18.33
CA ALA A 76 0.10 4.46 -19.46
C ALA A 76 1.54 4.41 -19.98
N ASN A 77 2.50 4.74 -19.12
CA ASN A 77 3.92 4.80 -19.46
C ASN A 77 4.80 4.25 -18.32
N PRO A 78 5.04 2.93 -18.27
CA PRO A 78 5.91 2.31 -17.26
C PRO A 78 7.39 2.68 -17.38
N ALA A 79 7.81 3.27 -18.51
CA ALA A 79 9.19 3.72 -18.75
C ALA A 79 9.43 5.17 -18.30
N ASP A 80 8.42 5.84 -17.72
CA ASP A 80 8.63 7.13 -17.06
C ASP A 80 9.65 7.00 -15.91
N GLU A 81 10.45 8.04 -15.66
CA GLU A 81 11.47 8.08 -14.59
C GLU A 81 10.86 7.84 -13.21
N ARG A 82 9.58 8.19 -13.04
CA ARG A 82 8.81 7.90 -11.83
C ARG A 82 8.59 6.41 -11.58
N PHE A 83 8.64 5.55 -12.61
CA PHE A 83 8.37 4.12 -12.50
C PHE A 83 9.63 3.28 -12.70
N TYR A 84 9.71 2.50 -13.78
CA TYR A 84 10.86 1.65 -14.05
C TYR A 84 11.96 2.39 -14.83
N GLY A 85 11.65 3.56 -15.42
CA GLY A 85 12.59 4.32 -16.23
C GLY A 85 13.22 3.48 -17.35
N ASP A 86 14.53 3.67 -17.55
CA ASP A 86 15.35 2.92 -18.51
C ASP A 86 15.44 1.41 -18.19
N GLY A 87 15.09 0.99 -16.97
CA GLY A 87 15.08 -0.41 -16.54
C GLY A 87 13.84 -1.21 -16.99
N ASN A 88 12.87 -0.58 -17.66
CA ASN A 88 11.66 -1.26 -18.11
C ASN A 88 11.92 -2.23 -19.27
N ASP A 89 11.91 -3.53 -19.01
CA ASP A 89 12.22 -4.56 -20.02
C ASP A 89 11.00 -5.32 -20.57
N ARG A 90 9.88 -5.34 -19.84
CA ARG A 90 8.73 -6.21 -20.15
C ARG A 90 7.38 -5.51 -20.19
N MET A 91 7.19 -4.38 -19.51
CA MET A 91 5.88 -3.74 -19.44
C MET A 91 5.69 -2.75 -20.60
N PRO A 92 4.77 -2.99 -21.55
CA PRO A 92 4.55 -2.06 -22.65
C PRO A 92 3.85 -0.78 -22.17
N ALA A 93 4.09 0.34 -22.85
CA ALA A 93 3.30 1.56 -22.68
C ALA A 93 1.94 1.40 -23.37
N PHE A 94 0.86 1.31 -22.59
CA PHE A 94 -0.49 1.10 -23.12
C PHE A 94 -1.17 2.38 -23.61
N GLU A 95 -0.63 3.56 -23.32
CA GLU A 95 -1.14 4.83 -23.86
C GLU A 95 -1.07 4.89 -25.40
N LYS A 96 -0.28 4.02 -26.03
CA LYS A 96 -0.22 3.86 -27.50
C LYS A 96 -1.37 3.03 -28.07
N LEU A 97 -2.11 2.31 -27.22
CA LEU A 97 -3.16 1.36 -27.60
C LEU A 97 -4.52 1.71 -27.01
N LEU A 98 -4.55 2.39 -25.86
CA LEU A 98 -5.74 2.70 -25.09
C LEU A 98 -5.85 4.21 -24.87
N SER A 99 -7.08 4.71 -24.86
CA SER A 99 -7.34 6.09 -24.43
C SER A 99 -7.11 6.26 -22.92
N THR A 100 -6.91 7.50 -22.49
CA THR A 100 -6.84 7.86 -21.06
C THR A 100 -8.06 7.38 -20.28
N GLU A 101 -9.25 7.43 -20.89
CA GLU A 101 -10.48 6.94 -20.28
C GLU A 101 -10.43 5.41 -20.07
N GLN A 102 -10.00 4.66 -21.07
CA GLN A 102 -9.88 3.20 -20.98
C GLN A 102 -8.83 2.76 -19.94
N ILE A 103 -7.69 3.44 -19.89
CA ILE A 103 -6.67 3.21 -18.85
C ILE A 103 -7.25 3.52 -17.47
N GLY A 104 -8.03 4.59 -17.35
CA GLY A 104 -8.79 4.92 -16.14
C GLY A 104 -9.73 3.80 -15.69
N LEU A 105 -10.48 3.20 -16.62
CA LEU A 105 -11.36 2.06 -16.34
C LEU A 105 -10.58 0.84 -15.83
N ILE A 106 -9.40 0.57 -16.38
CA ILE A 106 -8.51 -0.51 -15.89
C ILE A 106 -8.05 -0.19 -14.46
N ALA A 107 -7.64 1.05 -14.19
CA ALA A 107 -7.25 1.46 -12.84
C ALA A 107 -8.40 1.33 -11.84
N ASP A 108 -9.62 1.73 -12.23
CA ASP A 108 -10.82 1.59 -11.40
C ASP A 108 -11.18 0.12 -11.18
N TRP A 109 -11.02 -0.73 -12.20
CA TRP A 109 -11.18 -2.18 -12.09
C TRP A 109 -10.16 -2.82 -11.15
N LEU A 110 -8.87 -2.45 -11.22
CA LEU A 110 -7.86 -2.97 -10.30
C LEU A 110 -8.10 -2.54 -8.84
N ARG A 111 -8.72 -1.37 -8.63
CA ARG A 111 -8.95 -0.78 -7.31
C ARG A 111 -10.20 -1.26 -6.59
N GLY A 112 -11.09 -2.02 -7.22
CA GLY A 112 -12.40 -2.30 -6.58
C GLY A 112 -13.49 -1.27 -6.87
N THR A 113 -13.18 -0.17 -7.58
CA THR A 113 -14.01 1.05 -7.64
C THR A 113 -14.85 1.18 -8.92
N TRP A 114 -15.05 0.09 -9.64
CA TRP A 114 -15.85 0.07 -10.86
C TRP A 114 -17.37 0.03 -10.56
N TYR A 115 -18.16 0.48 -11.54
CA TYR A 115 -19.61 0.43 -11.46
C TYR A 115 -20.10 -1.01 -11.29
N ARG A 116 -20.82 -1.27 -10.20
CA ARG A 116 -21.61 -2.50 -10.02
C ARG A 116 -23.07 -2.13 -10.26
N SER A 117 -23.67 -2.65 -11.33
CA SER A 117 -25.12 -2.59 -11.45
C SER A 117 -25.71 -3.30 -10.25
N GLY A 118 -26.54 -2.60 -9.47
CA GLY A 118 -27.15 -3.17 -8.28
C GLY A 118 -27.93 -4.43 -8.64
N THR A 119 -27.41 -5.59 -8.27
CA THR A 119 -28.30 -6.72 -8.01
C THR A 119 -29.17 -6.30 -6.84
N GLY A 120 -30.48 -6.30 -7.05
CA GLY A 120 -31.43 -5.96 -6.00
C GLY A 120 -31.10 -6.72 -4.72
N ARG A 121 -31.03 -5.98 -3.62
CA ARG A 121 -31.24 -6.40 -2.23
C ARG A 121 -31.27 -7.93 -2.03
N HIS A 122 -30.12 -8.52 -1.72
CA HIS A 122 -30.09 -9.68 -0.82
C HIS A 122 -29.08 -9.36 0.27
N ASP A 123 -29.66 -9.05 1.43
CA ASP A 123 -29.02 -9.01 2.73
C ASP A 123 -28.08 -10.22 2.90
N ALA A 124 -26.83 -9.93 3.22
CA ALA A 124 -26.00 -10.81 4.02
C ALA A 124 -25.05 -9.91 4.82
N THR A 125 -25.56 -9.48 5.98
CA THR A 125 -24.79 -9.41 7.23
C THR A 125 -23.60 -10.38 7.23
N HIS A 126 -22.40 -9.91 7.59
CA HIS A 126 -21.54 -10.35 8.70
C HIS A 126 -20.31 -9.43 8.77
#